data_AF-A0A358FZT4-F1
#
_entry.id   AF-A0A358FZT4-F1
#
_cell.length_a   1.000
_cell.length_b   1.000
_cell.length_c   1.000
_cell.angle_alpha   90.00
_cell.angle_beta   90.00
_cell.angle_gamma   90.00
#
_symmetry.space_group_name_H-M   'P 1'
#
loop_
_entity.id
_entity.type
_entity.pdbx_description
1 polymer ?
#
loop_
_entity_poly.entity_id
_entity_poly.type
_entity_poly.pdbx_seq_one_letter_code
_entity_poly.pdbx_strand_id
1 'polypeptide(L)'
;MNPQVAKMFDVRVSDEVATALAEGRAVVAMESTIFSHLGLPSPSNEEALSRCERAVRAVGAVPAVTAVFNGAAHVGTSQIDRERVCGPAKKMAERDIPVAIAQGWNYGATTVSAALTLAEHAGIRVFATGGIGGVHRGSELTGDISADLEAIARRAVVTVSAGAKAFLDLARTLEYLETAGV
;
A
#
# COMPACT_ATOMS: atom_id res chain seq x y z
N MET A 1 -17.13 11.57 -20.72
CA MET A 1 -16.57 12.55 -19.75
C MET A 1 -15.31 11.94 -19.19
N ASN A 2 -14.15 12.49 -19.56
CA ASN A 2 -12.84 11.97 -19.19
C ASN A 2 -12.21 13.00 -18.25
N PRO A 3 -12.30 12.85 -16.92
CA PRO A 3 -11.42 13.60 -16.05
C PRO A 3 -10.11 12.82 -16.06
N GLN A 4 -9.17 13.24 -16.91
CA GLN A 4 -7.77 13.04 -16.57
C GLN A 4 -7.59 13.77 -15.23
N VAL A 5 -7.75 13.03 -14.13
CA VAL A 5 -7.14 13.39 -12.85
C VAL A 5 -5.69 13.61 -13.20
N ALA A 6 -5.22 14.86 -13.12
CA ALA A 6 -3.85 15.19 -13.44
C ALA A 6 -2.95 14.22 -12.68
N LYS A 7 -2.17 13.38 -13.40
CA LYS A 7 -1.23 12.46 -12.77
C LYS A 7 -0.27 13.31 -11.96
N MET A 8 -0.41 13.27 -10.63
CA MET A 8 0.35 14.11 -9.71
C MET A 8 1.85 13.71 -9.69
N PHE A 9 2.15 12.48 -10.09
CA PHE A 9 3.49 11.94 -10.31
C PHE A 9 3.42 10.71 -11.21
N ASP A 10 4.56 10.33 -11.79
CA ASP A 10 4.69 9.10 -12.59
C ASP A 10 4.93 7.87 -11.70
N VAL A 11 4.28 6.76 -12.05
CA VAL A 11 4.45 5.45 -11.41
C VAL A 11 5.17 4.51 -12.37
N ARG A 12 6.31 3.96 -11.92
CA ARG A 12 7.04 2.92 -12.65
C ARG A 12 6.42 1.56 -12.33
N VAL A 13 5.74 1.01 -13.33
CA VAL A 13 5.12 -0.30 -13.23
C VAL A 13 6.10 -1.34 -13.76
N SER A 14 6.22 -2.49 -13.07
CA SER A 14 7.07 -3.58 -13.53
C SER A 14 6.54 -4.23 -14.81
N ASP A 15 7.43 -4.79 -15.65
CA ASP A 15 7.05 -5.40 -16.93
C ASP A 15 5.99 -6.50 -16.75
N GLU A 16 6.11 -7.30 -15.68
CA GLU A 16 5.15 -8.35 -15.34
C GLU A 16 3.77 -7.77 -15.04
N VAL A 17 3.72 -6.69 -14.24
CA VAL A 17 2.46 -6.02 -13.89
C VAL A 17 1.87 -5.30 -15.11
N ALA A 18 2.69 -4.60 -15.89
CA ALA A 18 2.26 -3.91 -17.10
C ALA A 18 1.66 -4.88 -18.12
N THR A 19 2.30 -6.04 -18.32
CA THR A 19 1.80 -7.11 -19.19
C THR A 19 0.48 -7.66 -18.67
N ALA A 20 0.38 -7.95 -17.36
CA ALA A 20 -0.84 -8.47 -16.76
C ALA A 20 -2.02 -7.49 -16.92
N LEU A 21 -1.78 -6.19 -16.70
CA LEU A 21 -2.80 -5.16 -16.89
C LEU A 21 -3.23 -5.04 -18.36
N ALA A 22 -2.29 -5.08 -19.30
CA ALA A 22 -2.59 -5.01 -20.74
C ALA A 22 -3.40 -6.22 -21.23
N GLU A 23 -3.18 -7.40 -20.65
CA GLU A 23 -3.88 -8.64 -20.96
C GLU A 23 -5.18 -8.84 -20.16
N GLY A 24 -5.53 -7.90 -19.27
CA GLY A 24 -6.70 -8.02 -18.39
C GLY A 24 -6.58 -9.11 -17.32
N ARG A 25 -5.35 -9.56 -17.01
CA ARG A 25 -5.08 -10.51 -15.92
C ARG A 25 -5.14 -9.82 -14.56
N ALA A 26 -5.51 -10.59 -13.54
CA ALA A 26 -5.61 -10.08 -12.17
C ALA A 26 -4.25 -9.66 -11.60
N VAL A 27 -4.22 -8.49 -10.98
CA VAL A 27 -3.06 -7.97 -10.23
C VAL A 27 -3.52 -7.63 -8.81
N VAL A 28 -2.72 -8.01 -7.81
CA VAL A 28 -2.97 -7.71 -6.40
C VAL A 28 -1.84 -6.83 -5.87
N ALA A 29 -2.17 -5.58 -5.55
CA ALA A 29 -1.23 -4.66 -4.92
C ALA A 29 -1.00 -5.02 -3.44
N MET A 30 0.20 -4.73 -2.94
CA MET A 30 0.60 -4.93 -1.54
C MET A 30 1.41 -3.73 -1.03
N GLU A 31 1.30 -3.45 0.27
CA GLU A 31 2.11 -2.43 0.92
C GLU A 31 3.55 -2.93 1.14
N SER A 32 4.48 -2.05 1.51
CA SER A 32 5.86 -2.44 1.81
C SER A 32 6.27 -2.20 3.27
N THR A 33 5.52 -1.43 4.05
CA THR A 33 5.82 -1.18 5.48
C THR A 33 5.95 -2.48 6.27
N ILE A 34 5.00 -3.41 6.08
CA ILE A 34 4.97 -4.68 6.81
C ILE A 34 6.19 -5.58 6.54
N PHE A 35 6.78 -5.47 5.34
CA PHE A 35 7.94 -6.25 4.92
C PHE A 35 9.27 -5.55 5.26
N SER A 36 9.28 -4.24 5.53
CA SER A 36 10.49 -3.53 5.95
C SER A 36 10.83 -3.74 7.43
N HIS A 37 11.96 -3.18 7.89
CA HIS A 37 12.33 -3.15 9.33
C HIS A 37 11.34 -2.38 10.23
N LEU A 38 10.34 -1.68 9.65
CA LEU A 38 9.29 -0.99 10.40
C LEU A 38 8.11 -1.91 10.76
N GLY A 39 8.02 -3.08 10.14
CA GLY A 39 6.95 -4.04 10.28
C GLY A 39 7.38 -5.28 11.05
N LEU A 40 7.47 -6.41 10.35
CA LEU A 40 7.95 -7.65 10.94
C LEU A 40 9.49 -7.61 11.13
N PRO A 41 10.03 -8.27 12.18
CA PRO A 41 11.46 -8.42 12.32
C PRO A 41 12.03 -9.37 11.26
N SER A 42 13.30 -9.19 10.89
CA SER A 42 14.03 -10.17 10.09
C SER A 42 14.27 -11.45 10.89
N PRO A 43 14.11 -12.65 10.30
CA PRO A 43 13.83 -12.93 8.88
C PRO A 43 12.33 -13.05 8.52
N SER A 44 11.43 -12.88 9.49
CA SER A 44 9.99 -13.09 9.31
C SER A 44 9.36 -12.16 8.27
N ASN A 45 9.95 -10.98 8.04
CA ASN A 45 9.51 -10.04 7.03
C ASN A 45 9.68 -10.53 5.59
N GLU A 46 10.84 -11.13 5.28
CA GLU A 46 11.11 -11.75 3.99
C GLU A 46 10.31 -13.04 3.78
N GLU A 47 10.14 -13.84 4.83
CA GLU A 47 9.28 -15.01 4.80
C GLU A 47 7.82 -14.60 4.49
N ALA A 48 7.33 -13.55 5.14
CA ALA A 48 5.99 -13.02 4.90
C ALA A 48 5.82 -12.54 3.45
N LEU A 49 6.78 -11.77 2.92
CA LEU A 49 6.75 -11.33 1.53
C LEU A 49 6.65 -12.52 0.56
N SER A 50 7.51 -13.53 0.75
CA SER A 50 7.54 -14.74 -0.07
C SER A 50 6.23 -15.53 0.01
N ARG A 51 5.63 -15.62 1.20
CA ARG A 51 4.35 -16.30 1.41
C ARG A 51 3.20 -15.55 0.74
N CYS A 52 3.17 -14.23 0.84
CA CYS A 52 2.15 -13.39 0.20
C CYS A 52 2.23 -13.49 -1.33
N GLU A 53 3.43 -13.38 -1.92
CA GLU A 53 3.61 -13.52 -3.37
C GLU A 53 3.18 -14.90 -3.86
N ARG A 54 3.56 -15.97 -3.14
CA ARG A 54 3.15 -17.33 -3.48
C ARG A 54 1.64 -17.51 -3.40
N ALA A 55 0.98 -16.93 -2.40
CA ALA A 55 -0.47 -17.00 -2.26
C ALA A 55 -1.21 -16.31 -3.42
N VAL A 56 -0.75 -15.13 -3.83
CA VAL A 56 -1.30 -14.40 -4.99
C VAL A 56 -1.09 -15.18 -6.29
N ARG A 57 0.12 -15.73 -6.48
CA ARG A 57 0.45 -16.52 -7.68
C ARG A 57 -0.32 -17.84 -7.76
N ALA A 58 -0.61 -18.47 -6.62
CA ALA A 58 -1.35 -19.74 -6.57
C ALA A 58 -2.77 -19.64 -7.13
N VAL A 59 -3.36 -18.44 -7.16
CA VAL A 59 -4.68 -18.18 -7.76
C VAL A 59 -4.58 -17.56 -9.17
N GLY A 60 -3.39 -17.55 -9.78
CA GLY A 60 -3.15 -17.04 -11.13
C GLY A 60 -3.05 -15.52 -11.25
N ALA A 61 -3.01 -14.79 -10.13
CA ALA A 61 -2.83 -13.33 -10.13
C ALA A 61 -1.34 -12.93 -10.02
N VAL A 62 -1.04 -11.69 -10.39
CA VAL A 62 0.31 -11.11 -10.29
C VAL A 62 0.43 -10.26 -9.01
N PRO A 63 1.41 -10.54 -8.13
CA PRO A 63 1.66 -9.71 -6.96
C PRO A 63 2.39 -8.41 -7.33
N ALA A 64 1.97 -7.29 -6.72
CA ALA A 64 2.57 -5.99 -6.96
C ALA A 64 2.88 -5.24 -5.65
N VAL A 65 4.08 -5.41 -5.11
CA VAL A 65 4.56 -4.59 -3.98
C VAL A 65 4.72 -3.14 -4.43
N THR A 66 4.27 -2.21 -3.59
CA THR A 66 4.33 -0.77 -3.82
C THR A 66 5.41 -0.14 -2.94
N ALA A 67 6.18 0.80 -3.48
CA ALA A 67 7.24 1.50 -2.75
C ALA A 67 7.67 2.79 -3.47
N VAL A 68 8.44 3.64 -2.77
CA VAL A 68 9.26 4.67 -3.42
C VAL A 68 10.74 4.32 -3.24
N PHE A 69 11.49 4.27 -4.34
CA PHE A 69 12.93 4.03 -4.35
C PHE A 69 13.66 5.10 -5.13
N ASN A 70 14.70 5.70 -4.54
CA ASN A 70 15.49 6.76 -5.16
C ASN A 70 14.62 7.88 -5.76
N GLY A 71 13.56 8.27 -5.05
CA GLY A 71 12.60 9.27 -5.51
C GLY A 71 11.67 8.85 -6.64
N ALA A 72 11.60 7.57 -7.02
CA ALA A 72 10.64 7.08 -8.00
C ALA A 72 9.59 6.18 -7.33
N ALA A 73 8.31 6.38 -7.66
CA ALA A 73 7.25 5.48 -7.24
C ALA A 73 7.28 4.20 -8.09
N HIS A 74 7.25 3.04 -7.43
CA HIS A 74 7.31 1.72 -8.05
C HIS A 74 6.11 0.86 -7.65
N VAL A 75 5.61 0.09 -8.62
CA VAL A 75 4.55 -0.91 -8.44
C VAL A 75 4.96 -2.19 -9.17
N GLY A 76 5.16 -3.27 -8.43
CA GLY A 76 5.60 -4.56 -8.97
C GLY A 76 6.93 -5.02 -8.40
N THR A 77 7.06 -6.32 -8.16
CA THR A 77 8.19 -6.91 -7.42
C THR A 77 9.45 -7.10 -8.27
N SER A 78 9.35 -7.25 -9.59
CA SER A 78 10.50 -7.55 -10.46
C SER A 78 11.46 -6.38 -10.69
N GLN A 79 11.03 -5.13 -10.47
CA GLN A 79 11.88 -3.94 -10.55
C GLN A 79 12.45 -3.52 -9.17
N ILE A 80 12.11 -4.27 -8.13
CA ILE A 80 12.41 -3.91 -6.75
C ILE A 80 13.33 -4.99 -6.17
N ASP A 81 14.49 -4.57 -5.68
CA ASP A 81 15.39 -5.45 -4.94
C ASP A 81 14.70 -5.93 -3.64
N ARG A 82 14.58 -7.25 -3.49
CA ARG A 82 13.94 -7.89 -2.33
C ARG A 82 14.64 -7.52 -1.03
N GLU A 83 15.97 -7.50 -1.02
CA GLU A 83 16.76 -7.12 0.15
C GLU A 83 16.43 -5.69 0.56
N ARG A 84 16.20 -4.82 -0.43
CA ARG A 84 15.83 -3.43 -0.22
C ARG A 84 14.43 -3.28 0.38
N VAL A 85 13.44 -4.04 -0.10
CA VAL A 85 12.09 -4.06 0.50
C VAL A 85 12.13 -4.51 1.95
N CYS A 86 12.92 -5.54 2.21
CA CYS A 86 13.05 -6.15 3.53
C CYS A 86 14.03 -5.40 4.46
N GLY A 87 14.60 -4.30 3.99
CA GLY A 87 15.62 -3.53 4.68
C GLY A 87 15.10 -2.30 5.46
N PRO A 88 16.01 -1.39 5.83
CA PRO A 88 15.68 -0.15 6.52
C PRO A 88 14.96 0.84 5.61
N ALA A 89 13.87 1.42 6.11
CA ALA A 89 12.99 2.29 5.34
C ALA A 89 12.54 3.51 6.14
N LYS A 90 12.05 4.53 5.43
CA LYS A 90 11.19 5.56 6.00
C LYS A 90 9.72 5.18 5.77
N LYS A 91 8.91 5.24 6.83
CA LYS A 91 7.46 4.99 6.73
C LYS A 91 6.82 6.11 5.90
N MET A 92 5.99 5.76 4.92
CA MET A 92 5.42 6.71 3.97
C MET A 92 3.91 6.47 3.84
N ALA A 93 3.11 7.39 4.34
CA ALA A 93 1.68 7.48 4.06
C ALA A 93 1.47 8.28 2.76
N GLU A 94 0.22 8.39 2.30
CA GLU A 94 -0.11 9.08 1.04
C GLU A 94 0.49 10.50 0.95
N ARG A 95 0.37 11.29 2.02
CA ARG A 95 0.89 12.66 2.08
C ARG A 95 2.41 12.76 1.90
N ASP A 96 3.13 11.67 2.18
CA ASP A 96 4.58 11.62 2.16
C ASP A 96 5.11 11.26 0.75
N ILE A 97 4.26 10.78 -0.17
CA ILE A 97 4.67 10.39 -1.53
C ILE A 97 5.38 11.53 -2.27
N PRO A 98 4.84 12.76 -2.36
CA PRO A 98 5.51 13.85 -3.06
C PRO A 98 6.84 14.23 -2.42
N VAL A 99 6.92 14.14 -1.08
CA VAL A 99 8.16 14.42 -0.32
C VAL A 99 9.22 13.37 -0.61
N ALA A 100 8.85 12.08 -0.61
CA ALA A 100 9.74 10.97 -0.88
C ALA A 100 10.31 11.05 -2.31
N ILE A 101 9.49 11.46 -3.28
CA ILE A 101 9.88 11.69 -4.67
C ILE A 101 10.83 12.89 -4.77
N ALA A 102 10.41 14.07 -4.28
CA ALA A 102 11.16 15.31 -4.43
C ALA A 102 12.53 15.29 -3.71
N GLN A 103 12.60 14.62 -2.55
CA GLN A 103 13.84 14.49 -1.78
C GLN A 103 14.69 13.28 -2.19
N GLY A 104 14.25 12.49 -3.18
CA GLY A 104 15.02 11.33 -3.63
C GLY A 104 15.21 10.28 -2.53
N TRP A 105 14.19 10.00 -1.71
CA TRP A 105 14.34 9.05 -0.60
C TRP A 105 14.86 7.70 -1.10
N ASN A 106 15.86 7.17 -0.41
CA ASN A 106 16.41 5.85 -0.71
C ASN A 106 15.31 4.78 -0.65
N TYR A 107 14.49 4.75 0.40
CA TYR A 107 13.36 3.83 0.49
C TYR A 107 12.23 4.44 1.32
N GLY A 108 11.12 4.77 0.64
CA GLY A 108 9.83 5.04 1.26
C GLY A 108 8.97 3.79 1.24
N ALA A 109 8.83 3.13 2.40
CA ALA A 109 7.95 1.98 2.56
C ALA A 109 6.50 2.47 2.70
N THR A 110 5.64 2.01 1.80
CA THR A 110 4.23 2.43 1.74
C THR A 110 3.45 1.84 2.91
N THR A 111 2.63 2.65 3.57
CA THR A 111 1.51 2.15 4.37
C THR A 111 0.33 1.80 3.46
N VAL A 112 -0.79 1.36 4.02
CA VAL A 112 -2.04 1.15 3.26
C VAL A 112 -2.44 2.39 2.47
N SER A 113 -2.51 3.58 3.10
CA SER A 113 -2.87 4.82 2.38
C SER A 113 -2.01 5.07 1.13
N ALA A 114 -0.68 4.99 1.26
CA ALA A 114 0.22 5.21 0.14
C ALA A 114 0.12 4.09 -0.92
N ALA A 115 -0.02 2.84 -0.49
CA ALA A 115 -0.14 1.70 -1.38
C ALA A 115 -1.40 1.78 -2.23
N LEU A 116 -2.54 2.20 -1.65
CA LEU A 116 -3.79 2.41 -2.38
C LEU A 116 -3.65 3.53 -3.41
N THR A 117 -3.01 4.64 -3.06
CA THR A 117 -2.73 5.73 -4.01
C THR A 117 -1.89 5.23 -5.19
N LEU A 118 -0.79 4.50 -4.94
CA LEU A 118 0.06 3.96 -6.00
C LEU A 118 -0.65 2.89 -6.84
N ALA A 119 -1.46 2.03 -6.23
CA ALA A 119 -2.24 1.01 -6.90
C ALA A 119 -3.26 1.63 -7.87
N GLU A 120 -4.03 2.63 -7.43
CA GLU A 120 -4.99 3.35 -8.27
C GLU A 120 -4.30 4.03 -9.46
N HIS A 121 -3.16 4.70 -9.23
CA HIS A 121 -2.39 5.36 -10.29
C HIS A 121 -1.81 4.36 -11.32
N ALA A 122 -1.54 3.11 -10.88
CA ALA A 122 -1.13 2.02 -11.75
C ALA A 122 -2.31 1.28 -12.42
N GLY A 123 -3.56 1.65 -12.11
CA GLY A 123 -4.76 0.98 -12.63
C GLY A 123 -5.10 -0.35 -11.97
N ILE A 124 -4.48 -0.67 -10.82
CA ILE A 124 -4.75 -1.89 -10.04
C ILE A 124 -5.98 -1.66 -9.16
N ARG A 125 -6.91 -2.61 -9.14
CA ARG A 125 -8.21 -2.48 -8.45
C ARG A 125 -8.35 -3.33 -7.18
N VAL A 126 -7.36 -4.16 -6.85
CA VAL A 126 -7.35 -5.01 -5.66
C VAL A 126 -6.05 -4.82 -4.89
N PHE A 127 -6.16 -4.63 -3.59
CA PHE A 127 -5.05 -4.48 -2.65
C PHE A 127 -5.23 -5.43 -1.46
N ALA A 128 -4.14 -6.01 -0.98
CA ALA A 128 -4.12 -6.89 0.19
C ALA A 128 -3.10 -6.43 1.23
N THR A 129 -3.52 -6.46 2.50
CA THR A 129 -2.66 -6.23 3.68
C THR A 129 -3.06 -7.19 4.81
N GLY A 130 -2.24 -7.27 5.86
CA GLY A 130 -2.63 -7.95 7.10
C GLY A 130 -3.76 -7.22 7.83
N GLY A 131 -3.65 -5.92 8.04
CA GLY A 131 -4.66 -5.13 8.74
C GLY A 131 -4.52 -3.64 8.48
N ILE A 132 -5.64 -2.93 8.37
CA ILE A 132 -5.64 -1.49 8.10
C ILE A 132 -5.29 -0.68 9.35
N GLY A 133 -4.84 0.56 9.17
CA GLY A 133 -4.92 1.58 10.22
C GLY A 133 -6.37 1.95 10.54
N GLY A 134 -6.56 2.79 11.55
CA GLY A 134 -7.91 3.19 11.95
C GLY A 134 -7.89 4.31 12.98
N VAL A 135 -8.96 4.41 13.75
CA VAL A 135 -9.08 5.36 14.85
C VAL A 135 -8.29 4.83 16.05
N HIS A 136 -7.36 5.62 16.58
CA HIS A 136 -6.58 5.21 17.75
C HIS A 136 -7.41 5.39 19.04
N ARG A 137 -7.07 4.63 20.09
CA ARG A 137 -7.67 4.79 21.42
C ARG A 137 -7.29 6.16 21.98
N GLY A 138 -8.26 6.92 22.49
CA GLY A 138 -8.04 8.29 22.97
C GLY A 138 -8.09 9.37 21.87
N SER A 139 -8.51 9.02 20.65
CA SER A 139 -8.61 9.96 19.52
C SER A 139 -9.54 11.14 19.74
N GLU A 140 -10.48 11.04 20.68
CA GLU A 140 -11.37 12.13 21.10
C GLU A 140 -10.61 13.29 21.75
N LEU A 141 -9.40 13.01 22.26
CA LEU A 141 -8.50 14.02 22.82
C LEU A 141 -7.35 14.35 21.87
N THR A 142 -6.80 13.34 21.19
CA THR A 142 -5.55 13.49 20.42
C THR A 142 -5.76 13.82 18.94
N GLY A 143 -6.92 13.47 18.38
CA GLY A 143 -7.16 13.50 16.94
C GLY A 143 -6.35 12.46 16.15
N ASP A 144 -5.75 11.45 16.81
CA ASP A 144 -4.93 10.42 16.16
C ASP A 144 -5.82 9.42 15.38
N ILE A 145 -5.96 9.69 14.08
CA ILE A 145 -6.74 8.89 13.14
C ILE A 145 -5.87 8.60 11.93
N SER A 146 -5.81 7.32 11.55
CA SER A 146 -5.01 6.90 10.41
C SER A 146 -5.54 7.44 9.09
N ALA A 147 -4.63 7.95 8.25
CA ALA A 147 -4.93 8.34 6.87
C ALA A 147 -5.39 7.15 5.99
N ASP A 148 -5.24 5.91 6.46
CA ASP A 148 -5.73 4.73 5.75
C ASP A 148 -7.25 4.78 5.53
N LEU A 149 -8.02 5.34 6.46
CA LEU A 149 -9.49 5.38 6.36
C LEU A 149 -9.97 6.28 5.22
N GLU A 150 -9.42 7.48 5.12
CA GLU A 150 -9.70 8.41 4.00
C GLU A 150 -9.21 7.85 2.67
N ALA A 151 -8.06 7.18 2.65
CA ALA A 151 -7.56 6.54 1.43
C ALA A 151 -8.51 5.43 0.96
N ILE A 152 -9.03 4.60 1.86
CA ILE A 152 -10.02 3.56 1.52
C ILE A 152 -11.32 4.19 0.99
N ALA A 153 -11.79 5.29 1.57
CA ALA A 153 -12.99 5.98 1.13
C ALA A 153 -12.87 6.65 -0.25
N ARG A 154 -11.67 7.11 -0.62
CA ARG A 154 -11.46 7.91 -1.83
C ARG A 154 -10.86 7.15 -3.00
N ARG A 155 -10.13 6.07 -2.74
CA ARG A 155 -9.42 5.30 -3.77
C ARG A 155 -10.31 4.17 -4.26
N ALA A 156 -10.47 4.03 -5.57
CA ALA A 156 -11.33 3.03 -6.18
C ALA A 156 -10.69 1.62 -6.17
N VAL A 157 -10.15 1.18 -5.04
CA VAL A 157 -9.38 -0.06 -4.88
C VAL A 157 -9.97 -0.90 -3.74
N VAL A 158 -10.35 -2.14 -4.04
CA VAL A 158 -10.85 -3.07 -3.01
C VAL A 158 -9.72 -3.43 -2.05
N THR A 159 -9.94 -3.17 -0.76
CA THR A 159 -8.96 -3.44 0.30
C THR A 159 -9.31 -4.72 1.05
N VAL A 160 -8.49 -5.76 0.90
CA VAL A 160 -8.62 -7.03 1.61
C VAL A 160 -7.70 -7.02 2.83
N SER A 161 -8.25 -7.29 4.01
CA SER A 161 -7.50 -7.31 5.28
C SER A 161 -8.17 -8.22 6.31
N ALA A 162 -7.47 -8.49 7.42
CA ALA A 162 -8.06 -9.11 8.62
C ALA A 162 -8.77 -8.09 9.54
N GLY A 163 -9.21 -6.95 8.99
CA GLY A 163 -9.81 -5.83 9.72
C GLY A 163 -8.78 -4.76 10.11
N ALA A 164 -9.18 -3.85 11.00
CA ALA A 164 -8.28 -2.87 11.60
C ALA A 164 -7.39 -3.54 12.67
N LYS A 165 -6.15 -3.07 12.82
CA LYS A 165 -5.20 -3.63 13.80
C LYS A 165 -5.77 -3.61 15.22
N ALA A 166 -5.63 -4.72 15.96
CA ALA A 166 -6.32 -4.94 17.24
C ALA A 166 -5.97 -3.97 18.39
N PHE A 167 -4.90 -3.19 18.27
CA PHE A 167 -4.55 -2.17 19.26
C PHE A 167 -5.32 -0.84 19.08
N LEU A 168 -6.11 -0.72 18.01
CA LEU A 168 -6.93 0.45 17.70
C LEU A 168 -8.27 0.43 18.46
N ASP A 169 -9.02 1.52 18.31
CA ASP A 169 -10.44 1.59 18.69
C ASP A 169 -11.29 1.08 17.52
N LEU A 170 -11.69 -0.19 17.60
CA LEU A 170 -12.40 -0.86 16.51
C LEU A 170 -13.82 -0.33 16.33
N ALA A 171 -14.51 0.00 17.43
CA ALA A 171 -15.86 0.54 17.36
C ALA A 171 -15.85 1.91 16.65
N ARG A 172 -14.95 2.81 17.03
CA ARG A 172 -14.83 4.11 16.35
C ARG A 172 -14.28 4.00 14.94
N THR A 173 -13.45 3.01 14.65
CA THR A 173 -13.01 2.76 13.27
C THR A 173 -14.19 2.36 12.38
N LEU A 174 -15.11 1.52 12.88
CA LEU A 174 -16.34 1.17 12.17
C LEU A 174 -17.23 2.40 11.93
N GLU A 175 -17.49 3.20 12.96
CA GLU A 175 -18.30 4.44 12.85
C GLU A 175 -17.69 5.45 11.87
N TYR A 176 -16.36 5.55 11.84
CA TYR A 176 -15.67 6.43 10.89
C TYR A 176 -15.87 5.94 9.45
N LEU A 177 -15.72 4.63 9.20
CA LEU A 177 -15.93 4.04 7.87
C LEU A 177 -17.38 4.21 7.40
N GLU A 178 -18.36 4.02 8.28
CA GLU A 178 -19.77 4.32 8.00
C GLU A 178 -19.97 5.78 7.61
N THR A 179 -19.41 6.71 8.40
CA THR A 179 -19.48 8.16 8.13
C THR A 179 -18.83 8.54 6.80
N ALA A 180 -17.72 7.88 6.46
CA ALA A 180 -16.97 8.13 5.23
C ALA A 180 -17.63 7.48 3.98
N GLY A 181 -18.66 6.65 4.16
CA GLY A 181 -19.37 5.97 3.06
C GLY A 181 -18.59 4.83 2.42
N VAL A 182 -17.76 4.14 3.21
CA VAL A 182 -17.03 2.93 2.78
C VAL A 182 -17.93 1.70 2.81
#